data_AF-C0EJN4-F1
#
_entry.id   AF-C0EJN4-F1
#
_cell.length_a   1.000
_cell.length_b   1.000
_cell.length_c   1.000
_cell.angle_alpha   90.00
_cell.angle_beta   90.00
_cell.angle_gamma   90.00
#
_symmetry.space_group_name_H-M   'P 1'
#
loop_
_entity.id
_entity.type
_entity.pdbx_description
1 polymer ?
#
loop_
_entity_poly.entity_id
_entity_poly.type
_entity_poly.pdbx_seq_one_letter_code
_entity_poly.pdbx_strand_id
1 'polypeptide(L)'
;MVERKLTGAHYGLRDWAMQRATAVIMLVYTVVLLVVLFTLPKEYSAWQAFFDQTWVKVFTQVSFLAVFLHAWVGIRDLWMDYIKPFGLRLFLQVATIVWLVGCLVYSVKVIWG
;
A
#
# COMPACT_ATOMS: atom_id res chain seq x y z
N MET A 1 -13.14 -2.73 -41.26
CA MET A 1 -11.96 -3.42 -40.69
C MET A 1 -11.56 -2.65 -39.44
N VAL A 2 -11.73 -3.24 -38.26
CA VAL A 2 -11.33 -2.58 -37.00
C VAL A 2 -9.81 -2.62 -36.93
N GLU A 3 -9.14 -1.47 -36.93
CA GLU A 3 -7.72 -1.39 -36.62
C GLU A 3 -7.51 -1.88 -35.18
N ARG A 4 -7.07 -3.13 -35.04
CA ARG A 4 -6.54 -3.62 -33.77
C ARG A 4 -5.21 -2.91 -33.55
N LYS A 5 -5.21 -1.80 -32.80
CA LYS A 5 -3.97 -1.31 -32.19
C LYS A 5 -3.41 -2.44 -31.33
N LEU A 6 -2.36 -3.07 -31.80
CA LEU A 6 -1.49 -3.95 -31.01
C LEU A 6 -0.75 -3.06 -30.00
N THR A 7 -1.46 -2.53 -29.00
CA THR A 7 -0.81 -1.95 -27.84
C THR A 7 -0.04 -3.07 -27.15
N GLY A 8 1.26 -2.87 -26.95
CA GLY A 8 2.20 -3.95 -26.65
C GLY A 8 1.79 -4.78 -25.43
N ALA A 9 2.11 -6.08 -25.47
CA ALA A 9 1.90 -7.07 -24.41
C ALA A 9 2.56 -6.75 -23.04
N HIS A 10 3.12 -5.55 -22.88
CA HIS A 10 3.74 -5.03 -21.67
C HIS A 10 2.79 -4.15 -20.83
N TYR A 11 1.61 -3.77 -21.36
CA TYR A 11 0.60 -3.08 -20.55
C TYR A 11 0.01 -4.05 -19.53
N GLY A 12 0.21 -3.76 -18.24
CA GLY A 12 -0.32 -4.54 -17.13
C GLY A 12 0.68 -5.46 -16.43
N LEU A 13 1.78 -5.90 -17.07
CA LEU A 13 2.77 -6.78 -16.43
C LEU A 13 3.43 -6.08 -15.23
N ARG A 14 3.77 -4.79 -15.37
CA ARG A 14 4.37 -3.99 -14.28
C ARG A 14 3.45 -3.91 -13.07
N ASP A 15 2.19 -3.54 -13.30
CA ASP A 15 1.21 -3.35 -12.23
C ASP A 15 0.81 -4.70 -11.60
N TRP A 16 0.74 -5.76 -12.43
CA TRP A 16 0.57 -7.13 -11.97
C TRP A 16 1.72 -7.55 -11.04
N ALA A 17 2.97 -7.37 -11.46
CA ALA A 17 4.14 -7.76 -10.66
C ALA A 17 4.22 -6.94 -9.37
N MET A 18 3.95 -5.64 -9.45
CA MET A 18 3.90 -4.75 -8.29
C MET A 18 2.89 -5.22 -7.26
N GLN A 19 1.67 -5.59 -7.68
CA GLN A 19 0.64 -6.14 -6.79
C GLN A 19 1.11 -7.40 -6.03
N ARG A 20 1.82 -8.32 -6.69
CA ARG A 20 2.27 -9.58 -6.05
C ARG A 20 3.42 -9.32 -5.09
N ALA A 21 4.38 -8.51 -5.51
CA ALA A 21 5.51 -8.15 -4.66
C ALA A 21 5.05 -7.43 -3.39
N THR A 22 4.17 -6.43 -3.51
CA THR A 22 3.64 -5.71 -2.36
C THR A 22 2.75 -6.58 -1.47
N ALA A 23 1.95 -7.48 -2.05
CA ALA A 23 1.16 -8.43 -1.28
C ALA A 23 2.03 -9.36 -0.41
N VAL A 24 3.15 -9.86 -0.94
CA VAL A 24 4.08 -10.69 -0.17
C VAL A 24 4.72 -9.89 0.97
N ILE A 25 5.17 -8.65 0.71
CA ILE A 25 5.73 -7.78 1.75
C ILE A 25 4.70 -7.55 2.88
N MET A 26 3.47 -7.19 2.51
CA MET A 26 2.38 -6.96 3.46
C MET A 26 2.05 -8.24 4.26
N LEU A 27 2.00 -9.40 3.62
CA LEU A 27 1.73 -10.67 4.27
C LEU A 27 2.79 -10.98 5.35
N VAL A 28 4.08 -10.86 5.00
CA VAL A 28 5.16 -11.10 5.98
C VAL A 28 5.06 -10.13 7.14
N TYR A 29 4.82 -8.84 6.88
CA TYR A 29 4.64 -7.84 7.94
C TYR A 29 3.46 -8.16 8.84
N THR A 30 2.30 -8.50 8.27
CA THR A 30 1.11 -8.86 9.03
C THR A 30 1.35 -10.09 9.90
N VAL A 31 2.01 -11.14 9.38
CA VAL A 31 2.33 -12.33 10.18
C VAL A 31 3.25 -11.98 11.35
N VAL A 32 4.32 -11.20 11.11
CA VAL A 32 5.23 -10.77 12.19
C VAL A 32 4.48 -9.94 13.23
N LEU A 33 3.66 -8.98 12.81
CA LEU A 33 2.89 -8.14 13.71
C LEU A 33 1.89 -8.96 14.53
N LEU A 34 1.24 -9.96 13.93
CA LEU A 34 0.34 -10.88 14.65
C LEU A 34 1.09 -11.68 15.72
N VAL A 35 2.25 -12.24 15.39
CA VAL A 35 3.08 -12.95 16.38
C VAL A 35 3.42 -12.01 17.54
N VAL A 36 3.89 -10.79 17.26
CA VAL A 36 4.20 -9.79 18.28
C VAL A 36 2.98 -9.46 19.16
N LEU A 37 1.79 -9.29 18.58
CA LEU A 37 0.56 -9.02 19.33
C LEU A 37 0.20 -10.13 20.33
N PHE A 38 0.58 -11.38 20.06
CA PHE A 38 0.32 -12.51 20.95
C PHE A 38 1.46 -12.81 21.93
N THR A 39 2.70 -12.40 21.62
CA THR A 39 3.88 -12.71 22.45
C THR A 39 4.37 -11.54 23.30
N LEU A 40 4.08 -10.30 22.91
CA LEU A 40 4.56 -9.12 23.63
C LEU A 40 3.72 -8.90 24.90
N PRO A 41 4.34 -8.48 26.02
CA PRO A 41 3.60 -8.03 27.19
C PRO A 41 2.59 -6.93 26.82
N LYS A 42 1.39 -6.97 27.40
CA LYS A 42 0.27 -6.06 27.05
C LYS A 42 0.39 -4.66 27.67
N GLU A 43 1.60 -4.27 28.02
CA GLU A 43 1.91 -3.00 28.64
C GLU A 43 2.34 -1.98 27.57
N TYR A 44 1.98 -0.72 27.77
CA TYR A 44 2.33 0.36 26.84
C TYR A 44 3.85 0.52 26.66
N SER A 45 4.61 0.35 27.74
CA SER A 45 6.08 0.40 27.74
C SER A 45 6.70 -0.66 26.82
N ALA A 46 6.17 -1.88 26.84
CA ALA A 46 6.64 -2.96 25.98
C ALA A 46 6.37 -2.67 24.50
N TRP A 47 5.19 -2.12 24.19
CA TRP A 47 4.84 -1.68 22.84
C TRP A 47 5.75 -0.57 22.34
N GLN A 48 5.97 0.46 23.17
CA GLN A 48 6.91 1.54 22.84
C GLN A 48 8.32 1.01 22.61
N ALA A 49 8.84 0.16 23.49
CA ALA A 49 10.18 -0.42 23.35
C ALA A 49 10.34 -1.27 22.08
N PHE A 50 9.29 -1.98 21.67
CA PHE A 50 9.29 -2.72 20.41
C PHE A 50 9.37 -1.78 19.20
N PHE A 51 8.48 -0.78 19.14
CA PHE A 51 8.48 0.19 18.03
C PHE A 51 9.65 1.17 18.05
N ASP A 52 10.39 1.28 19.15
CA ASP A 52 11.60 2.11 19.19
C ASP A 52 12.77 1.48 18.41
N GLN A 53 12.75 0.16 18.21
CA GLN A 53 13.79 -0.56 17.48
C GLN A 53 13.81 -0.14 16.00
N THR A 54 14.98 0.28 15.51
CA THR A 54 15.16 0.78 14.14
C THR A 54 14.68 -0.20 13.07
N TRP A 55 14.93 -1.50 13.23
CA TRP A 55 14.51 -2.48 12.24
C TRP A 55 12.97 -2.60 12.17
N VAL A 56 12.26 -2.43 13.29
CA VAL A 56 10.79 -2.40 13.34
C VAL A 56 10.26 -1.16 12.63
N LYS A 57 10.88 0.01 12.88
CA LYS A 57 10.53 1.27 12.21
C LYS A 57 10.71 1.15 10.69
N VAL A 58 11.85 0.63 10.24
CA VAL A 58 12.13 0.39 8.80
C VAL A 58 11.14 -0.60 8.22
N PHE A 59 10.92 -1.75 8.86
CA PHE A 59 10.04 -2.79 8.33
C PHE A 59 8.59 -2.31 8.23
N THR A 60 8.12 -1.56 9.23
CA THR A 60 6.81 -0.89 9.21
C THR A 60 6.73 0.13 8.08
N GLN A 61 7.74 0.98 7.91
CA GLN A 61 7.73 2.01 6.86
C GLN A 61 7.77 1.41 5.44
N VAL A 62 8.55 0.35 5.23
CA VAL A 62 8.54 -0.42 3.96
C VAL A 62 7.16 -1.02 3.70
N SER A 63 6.48 -1.49 4.73
CA SER A 63 5.12 -2.03 4.61
C SER A 63 4.08 -0.95 4.26
N PHE A 64 4.22 0.26 4.79
CA PHE A 64 3.40 1.41 4.36
C PHE A 64 3.61 1.78 2.89
N LEU A 65 4.86 1.72 2.40
CA LEU A 65 5.14 1.89 0.96
C LEU A 65 4.51 0.78 0.13
N ALA A 66 4.54 -0.46 0.61
CA ALA A 66 3.88 -1.58 -0.06
C ALA A 66 2.36 -1.37 -0.14
N VAL A 67 1.73 -0.96 0.96
CA VAL A 67 0.29 -0.60 1.00
C VAL A 67 -0.02 0.54 0.03
N PHE A 68 0.79 1.60 0.00
CA PHE A 68 0.61 2.71 -0.94
C PHE A 68 0.54 2.23 -2.38
N LEU A 69 1.53 1.43 -2.80
CA LEU A 69 1.62 0.94 -4.18
C LEU A 69 0.53 -0.10 -4.51
N HIS A 70 0.23 -0.99 -3.56
CA HIS A 70 -0.81 -2.02 -3.68
C HIS A 70 -2.21 -1.38 -3.82
N ALA A 71 -2.54 -0.46 -2.91
CA ALA A 71 -3.81 0.25 -2.91
C ALA A 71 -3.95 1.15 -4.14
N TRP A 72 -2.89 1.84 -4.57
CA TRP A 72 -2.93 2.68 -5.77
C TRP A 72 -3.39 1.89 -7.00
N VAL A 73 -2.76 0.76 -7.31
CA VAL A 73 -3.16 -0.05 -8.46
C VAL A 73 -4.56 -0.62 -8.28
N GLY A 74 -4.85 -1.23 -7.12
CA GLY A 74 -6.14 -1.89 -6.89
C GLY A 74 -7.32 -0.92 -6.97
N ILE A 75 -7.20 0.24 -6.34
CA ILE A 75 -8.27 1.25 -6.31
C ILE A 75 -8.39 1.98 -7.65
N ARG A 76 -7.28 2.26 -8.34
CA ARG A 76 -7.32 2.81 -9.71
C ARG A 76 -8.08 1.88 -10.65
N ASP A 77 -7.79 0.58 -10.60
CA ASP A 77 -8.44 -0.43 -11.46
C ASP A 77 -9.93 -0.52 -11.13
N LEU A 78 -10.30 -0.53 -9.84
CA LEU A 78 -11.70 -0.45 -9.39
C LEU A 78 -12.41 0.79 -9.96
N TRP A 79 -11.79 1.97 -9.91
CA TRP A 79 -12.38 3.17 -10.50
C TRP A 79 -12.54 3.08 -12.02
N MET A 80 -11.56 2.49 -12.73
CA MET A 80 -11.64 2.31 -14.18
C MET A 80 -12.76 1.34 -14.59
N ASP A 81 -12.97 0.29 -13.80
CA ASP A 81 -13.95 -0.75 -14.10
C ASP A 81 -15.38 -0.30 -13.81
N TYR A 82 -15.60 0.38 -12.68
CA TYR A 82 -16.97 0.64 -12.18
C TYR A 82 -17.44 2.09 -12.38
N ILE A 83 -16.54 3.08 -12.45
CA ILE A 83 -16.93 4.49 -12.57
C ILE A 83 -16.83 4.93 -14.03
N LYS A 84 -17.99 5.07 -14.69
CA LYS A 84 -18.09 5.43 -16.11
C LYS A 84 -17.93 6.93 -16.39
N PRO A 85 -18.52 7.86 -15.60
CA PRO A 85 -18.35 9.28 -15.86
C PRO A 85 -16.91 9.73 -15.66
N PHE A 86 -16.30 10.32 -16.70
CA PHE A 86 -14.88 10.68 -16.70
C PHE A 86 -14.49 11.64 -15.57
N GLY A 87 -15.26 12.72 -15.37
CA GLY A 87 -14.97 13.73 -14.35
C GLY A 87 -14.96 13.15 -12.94
N LEU A 88 -15.94 12.30 -12.62
CA LEU A 88 -16.02 11.62 -11.32
C LEU A 88 -14.85 10.65 -11.12
N ARG A 89 -14.52 9.85 -12.15
CA ARG A 89 -13.39 8.91 -12.08
C ARG A 89 -12.06 9.63 -11.86
N LEU A 90 -11.81 10.72 -12.57
CA LEU A 90 -10.60 11.52 -12.41
C LEU A 90 -10.51 12.11 -11.00
N PHE A 91 -11.61 12.69 -10.51
CA PHE A 91 -11.67 13.20 -9.13
C PHE A 91 -11.33 12.11 -8.10
N LEU A 92 -11.94 10.92 -8.22
CA LEU A 92 -11.70 9.80 -7.29
C LEU A 92 -10.26 9.30 -7.36
N GLN A 93 -9.65 9.24 -8.54
CA GLN A 93 -8.23 8.89 -8.67
C GLN A 93 -7.32 9.91 -7.98
N VAL A 94 -7.56 11.21 -8.17
CA VAL A 94 -6.78 12.27 -7.51
C VAL A 94 -6.98 12.23 -5.99
N ALA A 95 -8.22 12.09 -5.53
CA ALA A 95 -8.54 11.96 -4.11
C ALA A 95 -7.84 10.73 -3.48
N THR A 96 -7.79 9.61 -4.20
CA THR A 96 -7.06 8.40 -3.79
C THR A 96 -5.57 8.70 -3.63
N ILE A 97 -4.94 9.38 -4.59
CA ILE A 97 -3.51 9.74 -4.49
C ILE A 97 -3.26 10.64 -3.27
N VAL A 98 -4.05 11.70 -3.10
CA VAL A 98 -3.91 12.63 -1.98
C VAL A 98 -4.04 11.90 -0.65
N TRP A 99 -5.03 11.01 -0.53
CA TRP A 99 -5.23 10.19 0.67
C TRP A 99 -4.04 9.29 0.95
N LEU A 100 -3.58 8.53 -0.05
CA LEU A 100 -2.45 7.60 0.13
C LEU A 100 -1.14 8.34 0.47
N VAL A 101 -0.88 9.50 -0.15
CA VAL A 101 0.29 10.33 0.18
C VAL A 101 0.17 10.86 1.60
N GLY A 102 -1.01 11.34 2.00
CA GLY A 102 -1.29 11.78 3.37
C GLY A 102 -1.03 10.67 4.39
N CYS A 103 -1.52 9.46 4.14
CA CYS A 103 -1.26 8.29 4.97
C CYS A 103 0.24 7.96 5.08
N LEU A 104 0.97 8.02 3.95
CA LEU A 104 2.40 7.72 3.93
C LEU A 104 3.22 8.77 4.71
N VAL A 105 2.92 10.06 4.52
CA VAL A 105 3.57 11.15 5.27
C VAL A 105 3.26 11.04 6.76
N TYR A 106 2.00 10.79 7.10
CA TYR A 106 1.59 10.61 8.49
C TYR A 106 2.25 9.39 9.13
N SER A 107 2.41 8.28 8.40
CA SER A 107 3.11 7.09 8.92
C SER A 107 4.56 7.41 9.28
N VAL A 108 5.26 8.18 8.43
CA VAL A 108 6.63 8.62 8.74
C VAL A 108 6.66 9.42 10.03
N LYS A 109 5.74 10.38 10.18
CA LYS A 109 5.65 11.19 11.40
C LYS A 109 5.41 10.32 12.64
N VAL A 110 4.48 9.38 12.59
CA VAL A 110 4.13 8.51 13.73
C VAL A 110 5.26 7.55 14.09
N ILE A 111 5.93 6.95 13.11
CA ILE A 111 6.92 5.89 13.34
C ILE A 111 8.30 6.46 13.73
N TRP A 112 8.65 7.64 13.20
CA TRP A 112 10.01 8.17 13.30
C TRP A 112 10.17 9.37 14.24
N GLY A 113 9.09 10.04 14.65
CA GLY A 113 9.19 11.16 15.59
C GLY A 113 8.45 12.38 15.11
#